data_AF-A0A1C5WNC7-F1
#
_entry.id   AF-A0A1C5WNC7-F1
#
_cell.length_a   1.000
_cell.length_b   1.000
_cell.length_c   1.000
_cell.angle_alpha   90.00
_cell.angle_beta   90.00
_cell.angle_gamma   90.00
#
_symmetry.space_group_name_H-M   'P 1'
#
loop_
_entity.id
_entity.type
_entity.pdbx_description
1 polymer ?
#
loop_
_entity_poly.entity_id
_entity_poly.type
_entity_poly.pdbx_seq_one_letter_code
_entity_poly.pdbx_strand_id
1 'polypeptide(L)'
;MPEEQYKKYYMCEPIHKSNLKNIYYKMRCYYNTKTELYDRTLTDEREPWDNTSAFIHNGYIRKLSNEYAIYLYRFCKHVLSSQEPHQKFDYNMWKLTNNNKYKAQYWIDEYKRLKSNGELDFISKYKQ
;
A
#
# COMPACT_ATOMS: atom_id res chain seq x y z
N MET A 1 20.68 28.27 -16.69
CA MET A 1 19.58 27.39 -17.15
C MET A 1 18.48 28.25 -17.75
N PRO A 2 17.86 27.86 -18.86
CA PRO A 2 16.74 28.61 -19.45
C PRO A 2 15.54 28.64 -18.51
N GLU A 3 14.85 29.78 -18.46
CA GLU A 3 13.75 30.07 -17.54
C GLU A 3 12.58 29.07 -17.63
N GLU A 4 12.37 28.47 -18.81
CA GLU A 4 11.35 27.43 -19.04
C GLU A 4 11.66 26.11 -18.33
N GLN A 5 12.93 25.72 -18.25
CA GLN A 5 13.36 24.51 -17.56
C GLN A 5 13.26 24.70 -16.03
N TYR A 6 13.48 25.93 -15.56
CA TYR A 6 13.31 26.33 -14.16
C TYR A 6 11.83 26.28 -13.74
N LYS A 7 10.92 26.80 -14.57
CA LYS A 7 9.47 26.79 -14.29
C LYS A 7 8.88 25.38 -14.29
N LYS A 8 9.33 24.48 -15.18
CA LYS A 8 8.86 23.07 -15.22
C LYS A 8 9.24 22.28 -13.96
N TYR A 9 10.41 22.57 -13.36
CA TYR A 9 10.88 21.86 -12.17
C TYR A 9 10.14 22.30 -10.89
N TYR A 10 9.86 23.59 -10.73
CA TYR A 10 9.26 24.16 -9.52
C TYR A 10 7.72 24.23 -9.53
N MET A 11 7.07 24.37 -10.69
CA MET A 11 5.59 24.38 -10.77
C MET A 11 4.95 22.99 -10.54
N CYS A 12 5.74 21.92 -10.58
CA CYS A 12 5.24 20.57 -10.33
C CYS A 12 5.33 20.11 -8.86
N GLU A 13 5.99 20.83 -7.95
CA GLU A 13 6.26 20.35 -6.58
C GLU A 13 5.03 20.06 -5.70
N PRO A 14 3.89 20.80 -5.78
CA PRO A 14 2.69 20.43 -5.03
C PRO A 14 1.91 19.28 -5.68
N ILE A 15 1.86 19.26 -7.02
CA ILE A 15 1.07 18.29 -7.82
C ILE A 15 1.77 16.93 -7.85
N HIS A 16 3.10 16.88 -8.00
CA HIS A 16 3.85 15.63 -7.88
C HIS A 16 3.80 15.09 -6.46
N LYS A 17 3.89 15.93 -5.43
CA LYS A 17 3.83 15.46 -4.04
C LYS A 17 2.45 14.91 -3.69
N SER A 18 1.36 15.52 -4.19
CA SER A 18 0.00 15.01 -4.00
C SER A 18 -0.24 13.71 -4.78
N ASN A 19 0.25 13.62 -6.02
CA ASN A 19 0.19 12.39 -6.82
C ASN A 19 1.01 11.25 -6.21
N LEU A 20 2.23 11.53 -5.76
CA LEU A 20 3.10 10.54 -5.12
C LEU A 20 2.45 10.05 -3.81
N LYS A 21 1.96 10.96 -2.97
CA LYS A 21 1.23 10.59 -1.76
C LYS A 21 0.01 9.73 -2.08
N ASN A 22 -0.71 10.04 -3.17
CA ASN A 22 -1.85 9.25 -3.64
C ASN A 22 -1.42 7.84 -4.07
N ILE A 23 -0.33 7.71 -4.84
CA ILE A 23 0.22 6.40 -5.23
C ILE A 23 0.65 5.59 -4.00
N TYR A 24 1.32 6.20 -3.02
CA TYR A 24 1.68 5.52 -1.77
C TYR A 24 0.46 5.09 -0.97
N TYR A 25 -0.60 5.91 -0.95
CA TYR A 25 -1.85 5.57 -0.30
C TYR A 25 -2.53 4.37 -0.97
N LYS A 26 -2.64 4.39 -2.31
CA LYS A 26 -3.18 3.28 -3.11
C LYS A 26 -2.39 1.98 -2.88
N MET A 27 -1.06 2.08 -2.87
CA MET A 27 -0.21 0.92 -2.60
C MET A 27 -0.34 0.43 -1.16
N ARG A 28 -0.52 1.33 -0.19
CA ARG A 28 -0.76 0.95 1.21
C ARG A 28 -2.10 0.25 1.38
N CYS A 29 -3.15 0.75 0.73
CA CYS A 29 -4.46 0.12 0.69
C CYS A 29 -4.38 -1.29 0.09
N TYR A 30 -3.67 -1.44 -1.04
CA TYR A 30 -3.40 -2.75 -1.64
C TYR A 30 -2.69 -3.69 -0.65
N TYR A 31 -1.61 -3.22 -0.02
CA TYR A 31 -0.83 -4.00 0.93
C TYR A 31 -1.68 -4.47 2.12
N ASN A 32 -2.29 -3.54 2.86
CA ASN A 32 -3.07 -3.84 4.06
C ASN A 32 -4.26 -4.76 3.75
N THR A 33 -4.92 -4.57 2.60
CA THR A 33 -6.05 -5.44 2.20
C THR A 33 -5.59 -6.84 1.88
N LYS A 34 -4.48 -6.99 1.14
CA LYS A 34 -3.99 -8.30 0.73
C LYS A 34 -3.42 -9.10 1.89
N THR A 35 -2.70 -8.45 2.82
CA THR A 35 -2.25 -9.12 4.06
C THR A 35 -3.44 -9.60 4.87
N GLU A 36 -4.44 -8.74 5.09
CA GLU A 36 -5.63 -9.12 5.86
C GLU A 36 -6.41 -10.25 5.20
N LEU A 37 -6.63 -10.19 3.88
CA LEU A 37 -7.33 -11.26 3.16
C LEU A 37 -6.56 -12.58 3.19
N TYR A 38 -5.23 -12.54 3.19
CA TYR A 38 -4.41 -13.72 3.36
C TYR A 38 -4.52 -14.25 4.80
N ASP A 39 -4.42 -13.39 5.81
CA ASP A 39 -4.56 -13.78 7.21
C ASP A 39 -5.93 -14.43 7.49
N ARG A 40 -7.01 -13.91 6.90
CA ARG A 40 -8.35 -14.51 6.92
C ARG A 40 -8.44 -15.88 6.24
N THR A 41 -7.49 -16.25 5.38
CA THR A 41 -7.41 -17.62 4.82
C THR A 41 -6.70 -18.58 5.75
N LEU A 42 -5.93 -18.06 6.71
CA LEU A 42 -5.20 -18.85 7.70
C LEU A 42 -6.02 -19.09 8.97
N THR A 43 -7.00 -18.23 9.26
CA THR A 43 -7.83 -18.32 10.48
C THR A 43 -9.20 -17.66 10.33
N ASP A 44 -10.21 -18.29 10.96
CA ASP A 44 -11.54 -17.72 11.12
C ASP A 44 -11.67 -16.85 12.37
N GLU A 45 -10.67 -16.86 13.25
CA GLU A 45 -10.66 -16.04 14.46
C GLU A 45 -10.50 -14.54 14.15
N ARG A 46 -11.03 -13.69 15.01
CA ARG A 46 -10.98 -12.22 14.90
C ARG A 46 -10.42 -11.59 16.16
N GLU A 47 -9.74 -10.46 16.00
CA GLU A 47 -9.11 -9.75 17.11
C GLU A 47 -10.17 -9.41 18.19
N PRO A 48 -9.93 -9.65 19.48
CA PRO A 48 -10.93 -9.44 20.53
C PRO A 48 -11.47 -8.00 20.63
N TRP A 49 -10.64 -7.03 20.25
CA TRP A 49 -10.94 -5.59 20.25
C TRP A 49 -11.25 -5.03 18.85
N ASP A 50 -11.07 -5.84 17.80
CA ASP A 50 -11.38 -5.48 16.42
C ASP A 50 -11.86 -6.70 15.63
N ASN A 51 -13.17 -6.95 15.69
CA ASN A 51 -13.78 -8.07 14.97
C ASN A 51 -13.62 -8.02 13.44
N THR A 52 -13.03 -6.95 12.89
CA THR A 52 -12.75 -6.83 11.47
C THR A 52 -11.37 -7.35 11.07
N SER A 53 -10.44 -7.55 12.00
CA SER A 53 -9.09 -8.01 11.71
C SER A 53 -8.93 -9.49 12.07
N ALA A 54 -8.22 -10.27 11.25
CA ALA A 54 -7.92 -11.68 11.55
C ALA A 54 -6.99 -11.82 12.76
N PHE A 55 -7.28 -12.77 13.66
CA PHE A 55 -6.47 -12.96 14.87
C PHE A 55 -5.36 -13.99 14.69
N ILE A 56 -4.12 -13.51 14.63
CA ILE A 56 -2.94 -14.33 14.38
C ILE A 56 -2.20 -14.62 15.70
N HIS A 57 -2.57 -15.72 16.37
CA HIS A 57 -1.98 -16.10 17.66
C HIS A 57 -1.03 -17.32 17.60
N ASN A 58 -1.33 -18.31 16.76
CA ASN A 58 -0.54 -19.53 16.60
C ASN A 58 0.81 -19.26 15.92
N GLY A 59 1.90 -19.86 16.43
CA GLY A 59 3.26 -19.63 15.93
C GLY A 59 3.48 -20.03 14.47
N TYR A 60 2.87 -21.12 14.01
CA TYR A 60 2.95 -21.56 12.62
C TYR A 60 2.19 -20.61 11.69
N ILE A 61 0.96 -20.25 12.05
CA ILE A 61 0.14 -19.29 11.29
C ILE A 61 0.84 -17.93 11.21
N ARG A 62 1.42 -17.46 12.33
CA ARG A 62 2.21 -16.22 12.36
C ARG A 62 3.39 -16.25 11.41
N LYS A 63 4.08 -17.39 11.29
CA LYS A 63 5.18 -17.54 10.34
C LYS A 63 4.69 -17.35 8.89
N LEU A 64 3.59 -18.00 8.51
CA LEU A 64 3.01 -17.88 7.17
C LEU A 64 2.57 -16.44 6.87
N SER A 65 1.84 -15.82 7.80
CA SER A 65 1.42 -14.41 7.73
C SER A 65 2.62 -13.47 7.51
N ASN A 66 3.68 -13.63 8.30
CA ASN A 66 4.89 -12.83 8.19
C ASN A 66 5.62 -13.03 6.85
N GLU A 67 5.75 -14.27 6.39
CA GLU A 67 6.38 -14.57 5.09
C GLU A 67 5.63 -13.89 3.94
N TYR A 68 4.29 -13.97 3.95
CA TYR A 68 3.45 -13.30 2.97
C TYR A 68 3.56 -11.78 3.04
N ALA A 69 3.51 -11.20 4.24
CA ALA A 69 3.64 -9.76 4.45
C ALA A 69 4.99 -9.23 3.95
N ILE A 70 6.09 -9.95 4.22
CA ILE A 70 7.44 -9.59 3.74
C ILE A 70 7.50 -9.65 2.21
N TYR A 71 6.97 -10.72 1.61
CA TYR A 71 6.90 -10.85 0.15
C TYR A 71 6.13 -9.67 -0.46
N LEU A 72 4.92 -9.40 0.06
CA LEU A 72 4.06 -8.35 -0.47
C LEU A 72 4.66 -6.96 -0.27
N TYR A 73 5.35 -6.71 0.84
CA TYR A 73 6.05 -5.45 1.08
C TYR A 73 7.16 -5.22 0.05
N ARG A 74 7.96 -6.26 -0.26
CA ARG A 74 9.00 -6.18 -1.30
C ARG A 74 8.40 -5.88 -2.68
N PHE A 75 7.29 -6.53 -3.01
CA PHE A 75 6.52 -6.24 -4.23
C PHE A 75 6.06 -4.78 -4.26
N CYS A 76 5.41 -4.28 -3.20
CA CYS A 76 4.93 -2.90 -3.12
C CYS A 76 6.08 -1.89 -3.28
N LYS A 77 7.22 -2.15 -2.61
CA LYS A 77 8.42 -1.34 -2.73
C LYS A 77 8.93 -1.29 -4.17
N HIS A 78 8.97 -2.43 -4.86
CA HIS A 78 9.36 -2.49 -6.27
C HIS A 78 8.44 -1.64 -7.14
N VAL A 79 7.11 -1.82 -7.04
CA VAL A 79 6.15 -1.03 -7.83
C VAL A 79 6.32 0.47 -7.59
N LEU A 80 6.46 0.88 -6.33
CA LEU A 80 6.64 2.29 -5.96
C LEU A 80 7.94 2.88 -6.49
N SER A 81 9.05 2.13 -6.42
CA SER A 81 10.32 2.57 -7.01
C SER A 81 10.27 2.65 -8.53
N SER A 82 9.44 1.84 -9.19
CA SER A 82 9.26 1.90 -10.64
C SER A 82 8.38 3.06 -11.12
N GLN A 83 7.56 3.67 -10.24
CA GLN A 83 6.77 4.85 -10.62
C GLN A 83 7.64 6.11 -10.81
N GLU A 84 8.75 6.19 -10.08
CA GLU A 84 9.67 7.34 -10.12
C GLU A 84 11.12 6.83 -10.11
N PRO A 85 11.69 6.46 -11.28
CA PRO A 85 13.00 5.81 -11.37
C PRO A 85 14.16 6.62 -10.77
N HIS A 86 13.99 7.94 -10.67
CA HIS A 86 14.98 8.85 -10.11
C HIS A 86 14.83 9.10 -8.61
N GLN A 87 13.77 8.56 -7.99
CA GLN A 87 13.48 8.74 -6.57
C GLN A 87 13.57 7.41 -5.83
N LYS A 88 14.32 7.40 -4.72
CA LYS A 88 14.35 6.24 -3.82
C LYS A 88 12.98 6.07 -3.15
N PHE A 89 12.66 4.83 -2.79
CA PHE A 89 11.49 4.53 -1.97
C PHE A 89 11.48 5.41 -0.70
N ASP A 90 10.39 6.14 -0.49
CA ASP A 90 10.17 7.04 0.62
C ASP A 90 9.53 6.28 1.79
N TYR A 91 10.39 5.85 2.71
CA TYR A 91 9.99 5.17 3.94
C TYR A 91 9.08 6.03 4.83
N ASN A 92 9.26 7.35 4.84
CA ASN A 92 8.45 8.25 5.65
C ASN A 92 7.04 8.33 5.06
N MET A 93 6.91 8.47 3.74
CA MET A 93 5.62 8.43 3.06
C MET A 93 4.89 7.11 3.31
N TRP A 94 5.59 5.97 3.19
CA TRP A 94 5.02 4.65 3.48
C TRP A 94 4.48 4.49 4.90
N LYS A 95 5.17 5.09 5.88
CA LYS A 95 4.73 5.10 7.28
C LYS A 95 3.54 6.04 7.48
N LEU A 96 3.58 7.23 6.87
CA LEU A 96 2.53 8.25 7.00
C LEU A 96 1.20 7.84 6.36
N THR A 97 1.24 7.05 5.27
CA THR A 97 0.01 6.55 4.65
C THR A 97 -0.64 5.41 5.44
N ASN A 98 0.05 4.84 6.41
CA ASN A 98 -0.52 3.86 7.33
C ASN A 98 -1.13 4.53 8.54
N ASN A 99 -2.37 4.98 8.40
CA ASN A 99 -3.09 5.54 9.52
C ASN A 99 -3.62 4.41 10.42
N ASN A 100 -3.01 4.25 11.59
CA ASN A 100 -3.37 3.22 12.58
C ASN A 100 -4.80 3.36 13.15
N LYS A 101 -5.52 4.44 12.83
CA LYS A 101 -6.95 4.58 13.16
C LYS A 101 -7.85 3.73 12.29
N TYR A 102 -7.38 3.31 11.11
CA TYR A 102 -8.17 2.53 10.17
C TYR A 102 -8.09 1.04 10.49
N LYS A 103 -9.27 0.44 10.64
CA LYS A 103 -9.46 -1.00 10.84
C LYS A 103 -9.28 -1.78 9.54
N ALA A 104 -9.13 -3.09 9.63
CA ALA A 104 -9.02 -3.99 8.47
C ALA A 104 -10.17 -3.80 7.47
N GLN A 105 -11.41 -3.66 7.94
CA GLN A 105 -12.57 -3.49 7.04
C GLN A 105 -12.49 -2.21 6.21
N TYR A 106 -11.98 -1.11 6.77
CA TYR A 106 -11.79 0.14 6.03
C TYR A 106 -10.88 -0.08 4.81
N TRP A 107 -9.76 -0.77 5.00
CA TRP A 107 -8.83 -1.03 3.91
C TRP A 107 -9.46 -1.90 2.82
N ILE A 108 -10.22 -2.92 3.20
CA ILE A 108 -10.94 -3.79 2.26
C ILE A 108 -11.96 -3.01 1.43
N ASP A 109 -12.74 -2.13 2.07
CA ASP A 109 -13.77 -1.35 1.39
C ASP A 109 -13.15 -0.28 0.49
N GLU A 110 -12.09 0.37 0.96
CA GLU A 110 -11.32 1.32 0.14
C GLU A 110 -10.66 0.64 -1.05
N TYR A 111 -10.15 -0.58 -0.87
CA TYR A 111 -9.59 -1.38 -1.97
C TYR A 111 -10.64 -1.69 -3.03
N LYS A 112 -11.87 -2.07 -2.61
CA LYS A 112 -12.97 -2.30 -3.55
C LYS A 112 -13.30 -1.03 -4.33
N ARG A 113 -13.39 0.12 -3.65
CA ARG A 113 -13.66 1.43 -4.28
C ARG A 113 -12.56 1.82 -5.28
N LEU A 114 -11.30 1.72 -4.88
CA LEU A 114 -10.15 2.04 -5.76
C LEU A 114 -10.10 1.08 -6.96
N LYS A 115 -10.37 -0.21 -6.73
CA LYS A 115 -10.40 -1.22 -7.80
C LYS A 115 -11.55 -0.98 -8.78
N SER A 116 -12.75 -0.67 -8.31
CA SER A 116 -13.89 -0.39 -9.19
C SER A 116 -13.67 0.85 -10.05
N ASN A 117 -12.85 1.79 -9.57
CA ASN A 117 -12.49 3.01 -10.27
C ASN A 117 -11.28 2.86 -11.21
N GLY A 118 -10.68 1.66 -11.33
CA GLY A 118 -9.45 1.43 -12.11
C GLY A 118 -8.20 2.07 -11.51
N GLU A 119 -8.29 2.62 -10.30
CA GLU A 119 -7.20 3.37 -9.66
C GLU A 119 -6.02 2.49 -9.23
N LEU A 120 -6.20 1.17 -9.23
CA LEU A 120 -5.19 0.16 -8.91
C LEU A 120 -4.63 -0.57 -10.15
N ASP A 121 -5.06 -0.22 -11.35
CA ASP A 121 -4.73 -0.96 -12.57
C ASP A 121 -3.23 -0.91 -12.90
N PHE A 122 -2.54 0.14 -12.45
CA PHE A 122 -1.09 0.27 -12.59
C PHE A 122 -0.31 -0.87 -11.93
N ILE A 123 -0.87 -1.53 -10.91
CA ILE A 123 -0.25 -2.66 -10.21
C ILE A 123 -0.18 -3.91 -11.10
N SER A 124 -1.15 -4.08 -12.01
CA SER A 124 -1.27 -5.29 -12.84
C SER A 124 -0.02 -5.55 -13.70
N LYS A 125 0.64 -4.49 -14.14
CA LYS A 125 1.87 -4.51 -14.94
C LYS A 125 3.05 -5.22 -14.25
N TYR A 126 3.00 -5.37 -12.93
CA TYR A 126 4.10 -5.91 -12.12
C TYR A 126 3.84 -7.32 -11.59
N LYS A 127 2.65 -7.90 -11.85
CA LYS A 127 2.27 -9.24 -11.37
C LYS A 127 2.75 -10.39 -12.28
N GLN A 128 3.59 -10.08 -13.25
CA GLN A 128 4.16 -11.03 -14.21
C GLN A 128 5.29 -11.84 -13.58
#